data_AF-A0A4Q4BNW5-F1
#
_entry.id   AF-A0A4Q4BNW5-F1
#
_cell.length_a   1.000
_cell.length_b   1.000
_cell.length_c   1.000
_cell.angle_alpha   90.00
_cell.angle_beta   90.00
_cell.angle_gamma   90.00
#
_symmetry.space_group_name_H-M   'P 1'
#
loop_
_entity.id
_entity.type
_entity.pdbx_description
1 polymer ?
#
loop_
_entity_poly.entity_id
_entity_poly.type
_entity_poly.pdbx_seq_one_letter_code
_entity_poly.pdbx_strand_id
1 'polypeptide(L)' 'MNPVGITMLGDSLTAGYGLRSSEALPVRLQAELEQNGVFARVRNAGVSGDTSEDGLRRVDRDV' A
#
# COMPACT_ATOMS: atom_id res chain seq x y z
N MET A 1 -15.23 0.81 16.45
CA MET A 1 -15.43 0.90 14.98
C MET A 1 -14.31 0.13 14.32
N ASN A 2 -14.61 -0.64 13.26
CA ASN A 2 -13.56 -1.32 12.50
C ASN A 2 -12.98 -0.35 11.47
N PRO A 3 -11.65 -0.30 11.29
CA PRO A 3 -11.05 0.56 10.29
C PRO A 3 -11.40 0.08 8.87
N VAL A 4 -11.48 1.01 7.93
CA VAL A 4 -11.54 0.68 6.50
C VAL A 4 -10.21 0.04 6.11
N GLY A 5 -10.23 -1.20 5.61
CA GLY A 5 -9.06 -1.87 5.09
C GLY A 5 -8.76 -1.42 3.67
N ILE A 6 -7.54 -0.95 3.41
CA ILE A 6 -7.07 -0.57 2.08
C ILE A 6 -5.79 -1.33 1.82
N THR A 7 -5.73 -2.11 0.74
CA THR A 7 -4.48 -2.71 0.26
C THR A 7 -4.04 -2.00 -1.00
N MET A 8 -2.79 -1.53 -1.02
CA MET A 8 -2.17 -0.93 -2.20
C MET A 8 -1.34 -2.00 -2.91
N LEU A 9 -1.91 -2.62 -3.94
CA LEU A 9 -1.21 -3.53 -4.84
C LEU A 9 -0.50 -2.71 -5.93
N GLY A 10 0.81 -2.84 -6.05
CA GLY A 10 1.56 -2.08 -7.04
C GLY A 10 3.03 -2.47 -7.13
N ASP A 11 3.81 -1.58 -7.73
CA ASP A 11 5.22 -1.76 -8.04
C ASP A 11 6.15 -1.00 -7.08
N SER A 12 7.30 -0.54 -7.57
CA SER A 12 8.30 0.25 -6.83
C SER A 12 7.77 1.56 -6.27
N LEU A 13 6.80 2.21 -6.95
CA LEU A 13 6.19 3.46 -6.48
C LEU A 13 5.37 3.23 -5.21
N THR A 14 4.66 2.11 -5.17
CA THR A 14 3.90 1.70 -3.98
C THR A 14 4.83 1.18 -2.89
N ALA A 15 5.86 0.42 -3.26
CA ALA A 15 6.83 -0.14 -2.33
C ALA A 15 7.65 0.96 -1.61
N GLY A 16 7.85 2.11 -2.26
CA GLY A 16 8.71 3.19 -1.74
C GLY A 16 10.18 2.95 -2.07
N TYR A 17 10.50 2.50 -3.29
CA TYR A 17 11.87 2.24 -3.71
C TYR A 17 12.77 3.47 -3.51
N GLY A 18 13.91 3.27 -2.83
CA GLY A 18 14.84 4.35 -2.49
C GLY A 18 14.47 5.18 -1.26
N LEU A 19 13.35 4.89 -0.60
CA LEU A 19 12.89 5.57 0.60
C LEU A 19 13.03 4.68 1.85
N ARG A 20 12.92 5.28 3.04
CA ARG A 20 12.68 4.51 4.26
C ARG A 20 11.28 3.91 4.21
N SER A 21 11.07 2.76 4.85
CA SER A 21 9.76 2.10 4.91
C SER A 21 8.67 3.02 5.48
N SER A 22 9.01 3.87 6.44
CA SER A 22 8.12 4.90 7.03
C SER A 22 7.73 6.03 6.07
N GLU A 23 8.35 6.10 4.91
CA GLU A 23 8.13 7.16 3.91
C GLU A 23 7.43 6.65 2.65
N ALA A 24 7.16 5.34 2.58
CA ALA A 24 6.46 4.73 1.46
C ALA A 24 5.04 5.31 1.30
N LEU A 25 4.54 5.29 0.06
CA LEU A 25 3.24 5.85 -0.30
C LEU A 25 2.07 5.34 0.59
N PRO A 26 1.93 4.03 0.89
CA PRO A 26 0.86 3.53 1.76
C PRO A 26 0.90 4.12 3.18
N VAL A 27 2.09 4.38 3.72
CA VAL A 27 2.27 4.98 5.05
C VAL A 27 1.82 6.44 5.03
N ARG A 28 2.21 7.19 3.98
CA ARG A 28 1.77 8.58 3.80
C ARG A 28 0.26 8.68 3.59
N LEU A 29 -0.32 7.76 2.82
CA LEU A 29 -1.76 7.70 2.60
C LEU A 29 -2.52 7.44 3.90
N GLN A 30 -2.07 6.51 4.73
CA GLN A 30 -2.74 6.26 6.02
C GLN A 30 -2.72 7.51 6.90
N ALA A 31 -1.56 8.18 7.03
CA ALA A 31 -1.44 9.40 7.82
C ALA A 31 -2.33 10.53 7.29
N GLU A 32 -2.47 10.65 5.97
CA GLU A 32 -3.35 11.64 5.34
C GLU A 32 -4.83 11.31 5.60
N LEU A 33 -5.24 10.04 5.46
CA LEU A 33 -6.61 9.59 5.74
C LEU A 33 -6.99 9.85 7.21
N GLU A 34 -6.09 9.55 8.15
CA GLU A 34 -6.29 9.84 9.57
C GLU A 34 -6.49 11.34 9.82
N GLN A 35 -5.70 12.21 9.18
CA GLN A 35 -5.86 13.67 9.26
C GLN A 35 -7.19 14.17 8.69
N ASN A 36 -7.72 13.47 7.69
CA ASN A 36 -9.03 13.76 7.09
C ASN A 36 -10.21 13.07 7.80
N GLY A 37 -9.98 12.49 8.99
CA GLY A 37 -11.03 11.86 9.80
C GLY A 37 -11.47 10.48 9.30
N VAL A 38 -10.71 9.86 8.39
CA VAL A 38 -10.96 8.51 7.89
C VAL A 38 -10.16 7.51 8.70
N PHE A 39 -10.85 6.70 9.51
CA PHE A 39 -10.23 5.61 10.24
C PHE A 39 -9.94 4.43 9.28
N ALA A 40 -8.73 4.42 8.71
CA ALA A 40 -8.28 3.40 7.75
C ALA A 40 -7.02 2.68 8.22
N ARG A 41 -6.85 1.44 7.75
CA ARG A 41 -5.60 0.70 7.83
C ARG A 41 -5.12 0.44 6.40
N VAL A 42 -3.97 1.01 6.04
CA VAL A 42 -3.41 0.89 4.69
C VAL A 42 -2.27 -0.12 4.69
N ARG A 43 -2.41 -1.20 3.92
CA ARG A 43 -1.39 -2.23 3.72
C ARG A 43 -0.57 -1.95 2.48
N ASN A 44 0.75 -2.03 2.61
CA ASN A 44 1.67 -1.99 1.48
C ASN A 44 1.77 -3.39 0.86
N ALA A 45 1.27 -3.54 -0.37
CA ALA A 45 1.48 -4.72 -1.21
C ALA A 45 2.25 -4.33 -2.49
N GLY A 46 3.12 -3.33 -2.41
CA GLY A 46 4.02 -2.92 -3.47
C GLY A 46 5.27 -3.79 -3.53
N VAL A 47 5.64 -4.23 -4.74
CA VAL A 47 6.88 -5.00 -4.98
C VAL A 47 7.65 -4.34 -6.11
N SER A 48 8.87 -3.88 -5.81
CA SER A 48 9.69 -3.19 -6.81
C SER A 48 10.00 -4.08 -8.00
N GLY A 49 9.63 -3.62 -9.20
CA GLY A 49 9.84 -4.35 -10.46
C GLY A 49 8.66 -5.22 -10.90
N ASP A 50 7.58 -5.30 -10.11
CA ASP A 50 6.37 -6.01 -10.52
C ASP A 50 5.80 -5.46 -11.82
N THR A 51 5.41 -6.37 -12.70
CA THR A 51 4.53 -6.10 -13.83
C THR A 51 3.07 -6.36 -13.46
N SER A 52 2.15 -6.11 -14.38
CA SER A 52 0.74 -6.48 -14.20
C SER A 52 0.54 -8.00 -14.06
N GLU A 53 1.35 -8.82 -14.75
CA GLU A 53 1.28 -10.28 -14.65
C GLU A 53 1.72 -10.76 -13.26
N ASP A 54 2.77 -10.14 -12.71
CA ASP A 54 3.27 -10.46 -11.37
C ASP A 54 2.26 -10.10 -10.28
N GLY A 55 1.62 -8.93 -10.42
CA GLY A 55 0.51 -8.51 -9.57
C GLY A 55 -0.67 -9.50 -9.62
N LEU A 56 -1.06 -9.95 -10.82
CA LEU A 56 -2.13 -10.94 -10.99
C LEU A 56 -1.78 -12.27 -10.30
N ARG A 57 -0.53 -12.72 -10.41
CA ARG A 57 -0.08 -14.00 -9.83
C ARG A 57 -0.16 -14.02 -8.30
N ARG A 58 -0.20 -12.86 -7.64
CA ARG A 58 -0.18 -12.75 -6.18
C ARG A 58 -1.39 -12.07 -5.55
N VAL A 59 -2.34 -11.58 -6.35
CA VAL A 59 -3.48 -10.80 -5.84
C VAL A 59 -4.26 -11.56 -4.76
N ASP A 60 -4.56 -12.84 -4.97
CA ASP A 60 -5.33 -13.65 -4.01
C ASP A 60 -4.59 -13.91 -2.67
N ARG A 61 -3.26 -13.76 -2.66
CA ARG A 61 -2.43 -13.93 -1.46
C ARG A 61 -2.24 -12.62 -0.70
N ASP A 62 -2.08 -11.52 -1.46
CA ASP A 62 -1.60 -10.25 -0.91
C ASP A 62 -2.72 -9.23 -0.64
N VAL A 63 -3.91 -9.42 -1.22
CA VAL A 63 -5.11 -8.57 -1.06
C VAL A 63 -6.18 -9.30 -0.28
#